data_AF-A0A2Z6LUZ2-F1
#
_entry.id   AF-A0A2Z6LUZ2-F1
#
_cell.length_a   1.000
_cell.length_b   1.000
_cell.length_c   1.000
_cell.angle_alpha   90.00
_cell.angle_beta   90.00
_cell.angle_gamma   90.00
#
_symmetry.space_group_name_H-M   'P 1'
#
loop_
_entity.id
_entity.type
_entity.pdbx_description
1 polymer ?
#
loop_
_entity_poly.entity_id
_entity_poly.type
_entity_poly.pdbx_seq_one_letter_code
_entity_poly.pdbx_strand_id
1 'polypeptide(L)'
;MLFLLSYTLALYLHNVDFIVKHPGSTQPITSLFLSFYSYLIVTNQTTYELVRRRRIPYLRAIPERVHPFSKGVCINLRNFCCSPGLERIPTPQEIEEKSRPYTCSDLATCRCC
;
A
#
# COMPACT_ATOMS: atom_id res chain seq x y z
N MET A 1 -9.80 18.71 -8.59
CA MET A 1 -9.51 17.55 -7.73
C MET A 1 -9.11 16.30 -8.53
N LEU A 2 -9.84 15.92 -9.59
CA LEU A 2 -9.42 14.83 -10.52
C LEU A 2 -8.08 15.11 -11.25
N PHE A 3 -7.78 16.38 -11.57
CA PHE A 3 -6.52 16.79 -12.22
C PHE A 3 -5.26 16.62 -11.35
N LEU A 4 -5.39 16.69 -10.03
CA LEU A 4 -4.26 16.47 -9.12
C LEU A 4 -4.04 14.98 -8.89
N LEU A 5 -5.13 14.20 -8.79
CA LEU A 5 -5.09 12.72 -8.76
C LEU A 5 -4.41 12.14 -10.00
N SER A 6 -4.74 12.63 -11.19
CA SER A 6 -4.04 12.21 -12.41
C SER A 6 -2.59 12.67 -12.41
N TYR A 7 -2.25 13.85 -11.91
CA TYR A 7 -0.88 14.36 -11.93
C TYR A 7 0.05 13.64 -10.93
N THR A 8 -0.39 13.35 -9.71
CA THR A 8 0.44 12.62 -8.74
C THR A 8 0.55 11.14 -9.09
N LEU A 9 -0.55 10.53 -9.57
CA LEU A 9 -0.52 9.16 -10.08
C LEU A 9 0.28 9.07 -11.38
N ALA A 10 0.19 10.05 -12.28
CA ALA A 10 1.00 10.12 -13.49
C ALA A 10 2.45 10.40 -13.17
N LEU A 11 2.79 11.26 -12.21
CA LEU A 11 4.18 11.43 -11.77
C LEU A 11 4.70 10.13 -11.15
N TYR A 12 3.90 9.45 -10.33
CA TYR A 12 4.31 8.19 -9.71
C TYR A 12 4.46 7.07 -10.76
N LEU A 13 3.49 6.88 -11.65
CA LEU A 13 3.56 5.93 -12.76
C LEU A 13 4.66 6.30 -13.74
N HIS A 14 4.86 7.58 -14.06
CA HIS A 14 5.95 8.05 -14.93
C HIS A 14 7.31 7.85 -14.28
N ASN A 15 7.46 8.04 -12.96
CA ASN A 15 8.70 7.72 -12.26
C ASN A 15 8.96 6.21 -12.22
N VAL A 16 7.92 5.39 -11.99
CA VAL A 16 8.03 3.92 -12.02
C VAL A 16 8.36 3.43 -13.44
N ASP A 17 7.66 3.91 -14.47
CA ASP A 17 7.93 3.60 -15.88
C ASP A 17 9.32 4.10 -16.30
N PHE A 18 9.74 5.28 -15.86
CA PHE A 18 11.09 5.81 -16.13
C PHE A 18 12.18 4.94 -15.49
N ILE A 19 11.96 4.44 -14.27
CA ILE A 19 12.87 3.51 -13.58
C ILE A 19 12.92 2.16 -14.31
N VAL A 20 11.78 1.62 -14.75
CA VAL A 20 11.70 0.35 -15.50
C VAL A 20 12.37 0.48 -16.88
N LYS A 21 12.25 1.64 -17.53
CA LYS A 21 12.74 1.90 -18.89
C LYS A 21 14.19 2.36 -18.95
N HIS A 22 14.72 2.95 -17.86
CA HIS A 22 16.09 3.45 -17.76
C HIS A 22 16.79 3.02 -16.45
N PRO A 23 17.11 1.71 -16.29
CA PRO A 23 17.74 1.19 -15.08
C PRO A 23 19.17 1.72 -14.82
N GLY A 24 19.79 2.38 -15.81
CA GLY A 24 21.17 2.89 -15.72
C GLY A 24 21.32 4.38 -15.39
N SER A 25 20.24 5.17 -15.34
CA SER A 25 20.31 6.64 -15.14
C SER A 25 19.99 7.11 -13.72
N THR A 26 19.42 6.23 -12.89
CA THR A 26 18.92 6.57 -11.55
C THR A 26 19.83 5.95 -10.48
N GLN A 27 20.18 6.69 -9.43
CA GLN A 27 20.96 6.13 -8.32
C GLN A 27 20.22 4.93 -7.67
N PRO A 28 20.89 3.79 -7.44
CA PRO A 28 20.24 2.54 -7.03
C PRO A 28 19.49 2.67 -5.70
N ILE A 29 19.97 3.52 -4.80
CA ILE A 29 19.40 3.76 -3.47
C ILE A 29 18.05 4.49 -3.57
N THR A 30 17.95 5.48 -4.46
CA THR A 30 16.71 6.26 -4.65
C THR A 30 15.60 5.40 -5.23
N SER A 31 15.93 4.51 -6.17
CA SER A 31 14.98 3.57 -6.75
C SER A 31 14.42 2.61 -5.69
N LEU A 32 15.31 2.00 -4.88
CA LEU A 32 14.90 1.11 -3.79
C LEU A 32 14.00 1.82 -2.77
N PHE A 33 14.37 3.04 -2.39
CA PHE A 33 13.57 3.85 -1.47
C PHE A 33 12.18 4.11 -2.05
N LEU A 34 12.10 4.58 -3.30
CA LEU A 34 10.82 4.85 -3.96
C LEU A 34 9.94 3.60 -4.02
N SER A 35 10.48 2.45 -4.41
CA SER A 35 9.76 1.17 -4.46
C SER A 35 9.27 0.70 -3.09
N PHE A 36 10.02 0.96 -2.03
CA PHE A 36 9.62 0.57 -0.68
C PHE A 36 8.46 1.42 -0.15
N TYR A 37 8.51 2.75 -0.33
CA TYR A 37 7.42 3.63 0.12
C TYR A 37 6.17 3.49 -0.74
N SER A 38 6.37 3.26 -2.04
CA SER A 38 5.38 2.77 -2.99
C SER A 38 4.58 1.59 -2.44
N TYR A 39 5.27 0.53 -2.01
CA TYR A 39 4.67 -0.67 -1.43
C TYR A 39 3.88 -0.37 -0.16
N LEU A 40 4.43 0.45 0.74
CA LEU A 40 3.78 0.83 1.99
C LEU A 40 2.48 1.61 1.79
N ILE A 41 2.46 2.55 0.83
CA ILE A 41 1.24 3.32 0.51
C ILE A 41 0.16 2.41 -0.05
N VAL A 42 0.54 1.53 -0.98
CA VAL A 42 -0.40 0.61 -1.66
C VAL A 42 -0.99 -0.42 -0.69
N THR A 43 -0.24 -0.83 0.34
CA THR A 43 -0.69 -1.76 1.40
C THR A 43 -1.23 -1.06 2.65
N ASN A 44 -1.26 0.28 2.66
CA ASN A 44 -1.65 1.13 3.80
C ASN A 44 -0.94 0.73 5.11
N GLN A 45 0.38 0.57 5.03
CA GLN A 45 1.23 0.23 6.16
C GLN A 45 2.16 1.38 6.51
N THR A 46 2.40 1.59 7.80
CA THR A 46 3.48 2.48 8.24
C THR A 46 4.80 1.73 8.35
N THR A 47 5.93 2.42 8.15
CA THR A 47 7.27 1.86 8.40
C THR A 47 7.39 1.34 9.85
N TYR A 48 6.69 1.99 10.79
CA TYR A 48 6.64 1.60 12.19
C TYR A 48 5.98 0.23 12.39
N GLU A 49 4.82 0.01 11.76
CA GLU A 49 4.13 -1.30 11.80
C GLU A 49 4.99 -2.41 11.23
N LEU A 50 5.74 -2.15 10.15
CA LEU A 50 6.63 -3.14 9.55
C LEU A 50 7.82 -3.45 10.47
N VAL A 51 8.55 -2.44 10.92
CA VAL A 51 9.78 -2.60 11.73
C VAL A 51 9.47 -3.17 13.12
N ARG A 52 8.31 -2.83 13.71
CA ARG A 52 7.94 -3.25 15.06
C ARG A 52 6.78 -4.22 15.14
N ARG A 53 6.43 -4.92 14.04
CA ARG A 53 5.33 -5.89 14.00
C ARG A 53 5.33 -6.87 15.17
N ARG A 54 6.50 -7.44 15.49
CA ARG A 54 6.69 -8.40 16.60
C ARG A 54 6.56 -7.79 17.99
N ARG A 55 6.58 -6.46 18.13
CA ARG A 55 6.42 -5.77 19.42
C ARG A 55 4.99 -5.26 19.64
N ILE A 56 4.17 -5.20 18.60
CA ILE A 56 2.79 -4.68 18.66
C ILE A 56 1.82 -5.84 18.95
N PRO A 57 1.15 -5.88 20.11
CA PRO A 57 0.37 -7.04 20.55
C PRO A 57 -0.71 -7.50 19.56
N TYR A 58 -1.44 -6.57 18.95
CA TYR A 58 -2.54 -6.89 18.02
C TYR A 58 -2.05 -7.39 16.65
N LEU A 59 -0.83 -7.02 16.23
CA LEU A 59 -0.24 -7.44 14.96
C LEU A 59 0.46 -8.80 15.03
N ARG A 60 0.75 -9.31 16.24
CA ARG A 60 1.39 -10.62 16.45
C ARG A 60 0.52 -11.81 16.04
N ALA A 61 -0.79 -11.68 16.18
CA ALA A 61 -1.74 -12.74 15.84
C ALA A 61 -2.07 -12.79 14.34
N ILE A 62 -1.62 -11.79 13.56
CA ILE A 62 -2.00 -11.62 12.16
C ILE A 62 -0.86 -12.13 11.24
N PRO A 63 -1.13 -13.08 10.33
CA PRO A 63 -0.11 -13.63 9.44
C PRO A 63 0.57 -12.54 8.60
N GLU A 64 1.87 -12.73 8.30
CA GLU A 64 2.72 -11.68 7.71
C GLU A 64 2.19 -11.13 6.38
N ARG A 65 1.49 -11.96 5.60
CA ARG A 65 0.91 -11.63 4.29
C ARG A 65 -0.43 -10.91 4.35
N VAL A 66 -1.00 -10.70 5.54
CA VAL A 66 -2.27 -9.99 5.70
C VAL A 66 -1.98 -8.57 6.15
N HIS A 67 -2.52 -7.61 5.40
CA HIS A 67 -2.40 -6.18 5.64
C HIS A 67 -3.69 -5.65 6.30
N PRO A 68 -3.75 -5.58 7.65
CA PRO A 68 -5.00 -5.37 8.37
C PRO A 68 -5.65 -4.01 8.12
N PHE A 69 -4.87 -2.98 7.76
CA PHE A 69 -5.39 -1.65 7.43
C PHE A 69 -5.58 -1.41 5.92
N SER A 70 -5.15 -2.34 5.07
CA SER A 70 -5.35 -2.22 3.62
C SER A 70 -6.83 -2.31 3.26
N LYS A 71 -7.36 -1.31 2.54
CA LYS A 71 -8.72 -1.30 1.99
C LYS A 71 -8.73 -1.54 0.47
N GLY A 72 -7.61 -1.96 -0.11
CA GLY A 72 -7.39 -2.05 -1.55
C GLY A 72 -6.67 -0.83 -2.12
N VAL A 73 -5.96 -1.03 -3.24
CA VAL A 73 -5.03 -0.05 -3.83
C VAL A 73 -5.66 1.33 -4.00
N CYS A 74 -6.84 1.40 -4.61
CA CYS A 74 -7.48 2.68 -4.92
C CYS A 74 -7.92 3.45 -3.66
N ILE A 75 -8.41 2.74 -2.65
CA ILE A 75 -8.86 3.35 -1.40
C ILE A 75 -7.66 3.81 -0.58
N ASN A 76 -6.60 3.02 -0.52
CA ASN A 76 -5.37 3.35 0.18
C ASN A 76 -4.71 4.61 -0.42
N LEU A 77 -4.62 4.68 -1.75
CA LEU A 77 -4.13 5.86 -2.46
C LEU A 77 -5.02 7.10 -2.20
N ARG A 78 -6.35 6.92 -2.20
CA ARG A 78 -7.29 8.01 -1.90
C ARG A 78 -7.12 8.52 -0.46
N ASN A 79 -6.96 7.64 0.50
CA ASN A 79 -6.78 8.01 1.91
C ASN A 79 -5.47 8.76 2.10
N PHE A 80 -4.37 8.25 1.52
CA PHE A 80 -3.07 8.92 1.58
C PHE A 80 -3.10 10.35 1.02
N CYS A 81 -3.78 10.54 -0.12
CA CYS A 81 -3.82 11.85 -0.80
C CYS A 81 -4.85 12.83 -0.22
N CYS A 82 -5.99 12.36 0.27
CA CYS A 82 -7.16 13.21 0.51
C CYS A 82 -7.80 13.06 1.90
N SER A 83 -7.37 12.10 2.72
CA SER A 83 -7.93 11.91 4.06
C SER A 83 -6.91 11.26 5.00
N PRO A 84 -5.95 12.05 5.52
CA PRO A 84 -5.06 11.61 6.59
C PRO A 84 -5.87 11.55 7.90
N GLY A 85 -6.71 10.53 8.03
CA GLY A 85 -7.48 10.23 9.24
C GLY A 85 -6.80 9.18 10.10
N LEU A 86 -7.02 9.22 11.41
CA LEU A 86 -6.66 8.10 12.28
C LEU A 86 -7.59 6.92 11.96
N GLU A 87 -7.01 5.84 11.48
CA GLU A 87 -7.76 4.65 11.10
C GLU A 87 -8.07 3.79 12.33
N ARG A 88 -9.31 3.29 12.41
CA ARG A 88 -9.74 2.41 13.49
C ARG A 88 -9.00 1.08 13.39
N ILE A 89 -8.65 0.50 14.54
CA ILE A 89 -8.13 -0.87 14.62
C ILE A 89 -9.20 -1.84 14.06
N PRO A 90 -8.87 -2.63 13.02
CA PRO A 90 -9.77 -3.58 12.41
C PRO A 90 -10.12 -4.70 13.38
N THR A 91 -11.35 -5.19 13.26
CA THR A 91 -11.87 -6.30 14.06
C THR A 91 -11.30 -7.64 13.59
N PRO A 92 -11.32 -8.69 14.45
CA PRO A 92 -10.86 -10.02 14.06
C PRO A 92 -11.55 -10.60 12.82
N GLN A 93 -12.86 -10.35 12.66
CA GLN A 93 -13.65 -10.80 11.51
C GLN A 93 -13.18 -10.14 10.20
N GLU A 94 -12.88 -8.85 10.23
CA GLU A 94 -12.33 -8.13 9.06
C GLU A 94 -10.93 -8.65 8.68
N ILE A 95 -10.14 -9.05 9.67
CA ILE A 95 -8.81 -9.65 9.44
C ILE A 95 -8.95 -11.05 8.80
N GLU A 96 -9.90 -11.85 9.27
CA GLU A 96 -10.21 -13.15 8.69
C GLU A 96 -10.68 -13.02 7.24
N GLU A 97 -11.56 -12.04 6.95
CA GLU A 97 -12.00 -11.79 5.57
C GLU A 97 -10.84 -11.36 4.66
N LYS A 98 -9.82 -10.68 5.18
CA LYS A 98 -8.60 -10.32 4.44
C LYS A 98 -7.63 -11.49 4.27
N SER A 99 -7.75 -12.54 5.06
CA SER A 99 -6.96 -13.76 4.87
C SER A 99 -7.48 -14.64 3.73
N ARG A 100 -8.66 -14.32 3.18
CA ARG A 100 -9.26 -15.06 2.07
C ARG A 100 -8.45 -14.87 0.77
N PRO A 101 -8.34 -15.91 -0.07
CA PRO A 101 -7.66 -15.79 -1.35
C PRO A 101 -8.37 -14.81 -2.29
N TYR A 102 -7.58 -14.10 -3.08
CA TYR A 102 -8.07 -13.16 -4.08
C TYR A 102 -8.72 -13.87 -5.27
N THR A 103 -9.81 -13.30 -5.77
CA THR A 103 -10.53 -13.73 -6.97
C THR A 103 -10.32 -12.73 -8.11
N CYS A 104 -10.65 -13.11 -9.34
CA CYS A 104 -10.59 -12.20 -10.49
C CYS A 104 -11.48 -10.95 -10.33
N SER A 105 -12.57 -11.05 -9.57
CA SER A 105 -13.43 -9.91 -9.22
C SER A 105 -12.74 -8.96 -8.24
N ASP A 106 -11.88 -9.46 -7.36
CA ASP A 106 -11.09 -8.65 -6.43
C ASP A 106 -10.03 -7.81 -7.17
N LEU A 107 -9.47 -8.32 -8.28
CA LEU A 107 -8.63 -7.53 -9.20
C LEU A 107 -9.43 -6.39 -9.85
N ALA A 108 -10.61 -6.70 -10.38
CA ALA A 108 -11.47 -5.73 -11.05
C ALA A 108 -11.97 -4.63 -10.09
N THR A 109 -12.15 -4.95 -8.81
CA THR A 109 -12.58 -4.00 -7.76
C THR A 109 -11.40 -3.33 -7.03
N CYS A 110 -10.16 -3.58 -7.47
CA CYS A 110 -8.94 -3.06 -6.84
C CYS A 110 -8.82 -3.39 -5.34
N ARG A 111 -9.37 -4.54 -4.94
CA ARG A 111 -9.33 -5.05 -3.56
C ARG A 111 -8.00 -5.76 -3.25
N CYS A 112 -7.20 -6.05 -4.26
CA CYS A 112 -5.90 -6.72 -4.10
C CYS A 112 -4.95 -5.83 -3.32
N CYS A 113 -4.61 -6.24 -2.09
CA CYS A 113 -3.44 -5.85 -1.29
C CYS A 113 -3.47 -6.57 0.05
#